data_AF-A0A0D0E445-F1
#
_entry.id   AF-A0A0D0E445-F1
#
_cell.length_a   1.000
_cell.length_b   1.000
_cell.length_c   1.000
_cell.angle_alpha   90.00
_cell.angle_beta   90.00
_cell.angle_gamma   90.00
#
_symmetry.space_group_name_H-M   'P 1'
#
loop_
_entity.id
_entity.type
_entity.pdbx_description
1 polymer ?
#
loop_
_entity_poly.entity_id
_entity_poly.type
_entity_poly.pdbx_seq_one_letter_code
_entity_poly.pdbx_strand_id
1 'polypeptide(L)' 'MPKTPDLYLDELQEMLVTSCGVEASHLTVWHALHRVGFTMKKVSINSSLVQ' A
#
# COMPACT_ATOMS: atom_id res chain seq x y z
N MET A 1 -17.54 -2.83 -5.21
CA MET A 1 -16.20 -3.44 -5.26
C MET A 1 -15.66 -3.49 -3.84
N PRO A 2 -15.36 -4.66 -3.27
CA PRO A 2 -14.72 -4.71 -1.96
C PRO A 2 -13.34 -4.09 -2.11
N LYS A 3 -13.11 -2.97 -1.41
CA LYS A 3 -11.78 -2.36 -1.32
C LYS A 3 -10.95 -3.29 -0.45
N THR A 4 -10.19 -4.19 -1.06
CA THR A 4 -9.13 -4.87 -0.33
C THR A 4 -8.23 -3.76 0.24
N PRO A 5 -7.96 -3.74 1.56
CA PRO A 5 -7.06 -2.74 2.11
C PRO A 5 -5.70 -2.93 1.46
N ASP A 6 -5.22 -1.91 0.75
CA ASP A 6 -3.88 -1.90 0.18
C ASP A 6 -2.90 -1.61 1.32
N LEU A 7 -2.73 -2.57 2.23
CA LEU A 7 -1.96 -2.46 3.47
C LEU A 7 -0.57 -1.84 3.23
N TYR A 8 0.06 -2.19 2.10
CA TYR A 8 1.37 -1.66 1.72
C TYR A 8 1.36 -0.16 1.40
N LEU A 9 0.28 0.36 0.80
CA LEU A 9 0.16 1.80 0.51
C LEU A 9 -0.11 2.61 1.78
N ASP A 10 -0.95 2.07 2.68
CA ASP A 10 -1.23 2.69 3.97
C ASP A 10 0.06 2.82 4.81
N GLU A 11 0.83 1.73 4.94
CA GLU A 11 2.11 1.71 5.65
C GLU A 11 3.14 2.68 5.03
N LEU A 12 3.23 2.71 3.69
CA LEU A 12 4.17 3.61 3.02
C LEU A 12 3.77 5.08 3.20
N GLN A 13 2.48 5.38 3.18
CA GLN A 13 1.96 6.72 3.45
C GLN A 13 2.31 7.15 4.89
N GLU A 14 2.09 6.29 5.88
CA GLU A 14 2.43 6.56 7.27
C GLU A 14 3.93 6.81 7.46
N MET A 15 4.79 6.01 6.81
CA MET A 15 6.24 6.21 6.86
C MET A 15 6.67 7.54 6.25
N LEU A 16 6.04 8.00 5.17
CA LEU A 16 6.34 9.29 4.55
C LEU A 16 5.97 10.46 5.47
N VAL A 17 4.85 10.36 6.17
CA VAL A 17 4.45 11.37 7.18
C VAL A 17 5.42 11.33 8.36
N THR A 18 5.69 10.15 8.90
CA THR A 18 6.50 9.98 10.12
C THR A 18 7.97 10.34 9.90
N SER A 19 8.54 9.96 8.76
CA SER A 19 9.98 10.10 8.50
C SER A 19 10.32 11.41 7.78
N CYS A 20 9.40 11.92 6.96
CA CYS A 20 9.66 13.07 6.10
C CYS A 20 8.69 14.24 6.32
N GLY A 21 7.64 14.08 7.12
CA GLY A 21 6.59 15.09 7.29
C GLY A 21 5.75 15.32 6.04
N VAL A 22 5.73 14.37 5.09
CA VAL A 22 5.05 14.52 3.80
C VAL A 22 3.76 13.73 3.79
N GLU A 23 2.64 14.43 3.66
CA GLU A 23 1.35 13.82 3.34
C GLU A 23 1.26 13.52 1.84
N ALA A 24 1.06 12.26 1.49
CA ALA A 24 0.90 11.81 0.11
C ALA A 24 -0.39 10.99 -0.03
N SER A 25 -1.14 11.17 -1.11
CA SER A 25 -2.30 10.31 -1.38
C SER A 25 -1.86 8.90 -1.83
N HIS A 26 -2.72 7.89 -1.67
CA HIS A 26 -2.47 6.54 -2.20
C HIS A 26 -2.14 6.54 -3.69
N LEU A 27 -2.80 7.39 -4.47
CA LEU A 27 -2.57 7.52 -5.90
C LEU A 27 -1.17 8.07 -6.18
N THR A 28 -0.72 9.05 -5.39
CA THR A 28 0.63 9.61 -5.48
C THR A 28 1.69 8.55 -5.18
N VAL A 29 1.51 7.80 -4.10
CA VAL A 29 2.41 6.72 -3.71
C VAL A 29 2.46 5.65 -4.80
N TRP A 30 1.30 5.23 -5.30
CA TRP A 30 1.21 4.24 -6.37
C TRP A 30 1.90 4.69 -7.66
N HIS A 31 1.67 5.93 -8.10
CA HIS A 31 2.33 6.46 -9.29
C HIS A 31 3.84 6.52 -9.16
N ALA A 32 4.36 6.90 -7.98
CA ALA A 32 5.79 6.91 -7.72
C ALA A 32 6.39 5.50 -7.81
N LEU A 33 5.75 4.52 -7.16
CA LEU A 33 6.16 3.11 -7.19
C LEU A 33 6.14 2.53 -8.63
N HIS A 34 5.06 2.77 -9.36
CA HIS A 34 4.94 2.31 -10.74
C HIS A 34 6.00 2.94 -11.65
N ARG A 35 6.31 4.23 -11.47
CA ARG A 35 7.32 4.95 -12.26
C ARG A 35 8.72 4.35 -12.10
N VAL A 36 9.02 3.76 -10.95
CA VAL A 36 10.32 3.09 -10.70
C VAL A 36 10.28 1.57 -10.95
N GLY A 37 9.16 1.05 -11.48
CA GLY A 37 9.04 -0.33 -11.94
C GLY A 37 8.39 -1.32 -10.95
N PHE A 38 7.83 -0.84 -9.83
CA PHE A 38 7.07 -1.72 -8.93
C PHE A 38 5.65 -1.96 -9.45
N THR A 39 5.13 -3.15 -9.15
CA THR A 39 3.76 -3.56 -9.48
C THR A 39 3.03 -4.05 -8.23
N MET A 40 1.73 -3.74 -8.11
CA MET A 40 0.88 -4.30 -7.04
C MET A 40 0.79 -5.81 -7.17
N LYS A 41 0.93 -6.52 -6.04
CA LYS A 41 0.65 -7.95 -5.94
C LYS A 41 -0.66 -8.13 -5.19
N LYS A 42 -1.53 -8.99 -5.72
CA LYS A 42 -2.75 -9.38 -5.02
C LYS A 42 -2.38 -10.29 -3.85
N VAL A 43 -2.62 -9.83 -2.63
CA VAL A 43 -2.48 -10.66 -1.43
C VAL A 43 -3.71 -11.55 -1.35
N SER A 44 -3.54 -12.85 -1.59
CA SER A 44 -4.58 -13.83 -1.28
C SER A 44 -4.48 -14.18 0.19
N ILE A 45 -5.42 -13.68 0.99
CA ILE A 45 -5.55 -14.12 2.38
C ILE A 45 -6.11 -15.56 2.33
N ASN A 46 -5.24 -16.56 2.48
CA ASN A 46 -5.69 -17.93 2.73
C ASN A 46 -6.29 -17.94 4.14
N SER A 47 -7.62 -17.94 4.23
CA SER A 47 -8.38 -17.95 5.48
C SER A 47 -8.32 -19.29 6.24
N SER A 48 -7.25 -20.07 6.09
CA SER A 48 -7.12 -21.43 6.66
C SER A 48 -6.36 -21.47 8.00
N LEU A 49 -6.01 -20.33 8.59
CA LEU A 49 -5.36 -20.27 9.91
C LEU A 49 -6.19 -19.46 10.91
N VAL A 50 -7.46 -19.84 11.04
CA VAL A 50 -8.21 -19.63 12.27
C VAL A 50 -8.75 -21.01 12.67
N GLN A 51 -7.93 -21.77 13.40
CA GLN A 51 -8.35 -22.89 14.24
C GLN A 51 -8.00 -22.55 15.68
#